data_AF-A0AAD4W1V8-F1
#
_entry.id   AF-A0AAD4W1V8-F1
#
_cell.length_a   1.000
_cell.length_b   1.000
_cell.length_c   1.000
_cell.angle_alpha   90.00
_cell.angle_beta   90.00
_cell.angle_gamma   90.00
#
_symmetry.space_group_name_H-M   'P 1'
#
loop_
_entity.id
_entity.type
_entity.pdbx_description
1 polymer ?
#
loop_
_entity_poly.entity_id
_entity_poly.type
_entity_poly.pdbx_seq_one_letter_code
_entity_poly.pdbx_strand_id
1 'polypeptide(L)'
;MPRVVKRKLQKLRPIVEYNKRGKGIGQAHSEMQSYIGVLARSRVPLVDKKWSQIPKDIKEQIWEAVDLAFVVGQGGKNSVLASAAKKWKDFKSTLTRHYILPYTNDKEKLSQPPETYKFIEKAQWDAFVASRLSKDFESVHSQHAQIREKLEYTSIVSKRICWIGGSIGGNHAWGRN
;
A
#
# COMPACT_ATOMS: atom_id res chain seq x y z
N MET A 1 8.05 -18.39 -16.35
CA MET A 1 8.93 -17.88 -15.28
C MET A 1 8.79 -16.36 -15.14
N PRO A 2 8.61 -15.81 -13.92
CA PRO A 2 8.49 -14.36 -13.71
C PRO A 2 9.76 -13.61 -14.15
N ARG A 3 9.61 -12.45 -14.81
CA ARG A 3 10.75 -11.68 -15.39
C ARG A 3 11.84 -11.34 -14.37
N VAL A 4 11.46 -11.05 -13.12
CA VAL A 4 12.39 -10.75 -12.03
C VAL A 4 13.28 -11.96 -11.67
N VAL A 5 12.74 -13.17 -11.77
CA VAL A 5 13.48 -14.42 -11.52
C VAL A 5 14.50 -14.67 -12.65
N LYS A 6 14.12 -14.37 -13.91
CA LYS A 6 15.06 -14.45 -15.06
C LYS A 6 16.24 -13.47 -14.92
N ARG A 7 16.01 -12.24 -14.45
CA ARG A 7 17.09 -11.24 -14.27
C ARG A 7 18.01 -11.53 -13.08
N LYS A 8 17.49 -12.12 -11.99
CA LYS A 8 18.33 -12.62 -10.88
C LYS A 8 19.35 -13.65 -11.38
N LEU A 9 18.95 -14.54 -12.28
CA LEU A 9 19.85 -15.52 -12.92
C LEU A 9 20.88 -14.85 -13.86
N GLN A 10 20.58 -13.67 -14.40
CA GLN A 10 21.47 -12.90 -15.29
C GLN A 10 22.33 -11.86 -14.53
N LYS A 11 22.25 -11.77 -13.19
CA LYS A 11 22.95 -10.80 -12.32
C LYS A 11 22.74 -9.31 -12.68
N LEU A 12 21.78 -8.97 -13.53
CA LEU A 12 21.43 -7.59 -13.85
C LEU A 12 20.57 -7.01 -12.72
N ARG A 13 21.19 -6.19 -11.85
CA ARG A 13 20.50 -5.40 -10.81
C ARG A 13 20.14 -4.03 -11.38
N PRO A 14 18.87 -3.74 -11.69
CA PRO A 14 18.49 -2.43 -12.21
C PRO A 14 18.77 -1.34 -11.18
N ILE A 15 19.35 -0.23 -11.62
CA ILE A 15 19.57 0.95 -10.78
C ILE A 15 18.24 1.67 -10.63
N VAL A 16 17.85 1.94 -9.38
CA VAL A 16 16.65 2.71 -9.09
C VAL A 16 17.03 4.19 -9.08
N GLU A 17 16.54 4.91 -10.08
CA GLU A 17 16.73 6.35 -10.18
C GLU A 17 15.77 7.09 -9.24
N TYR A 18 16.25 8.16 -8.62
CA TYR A 18 15.47 9.04 -7.76
C TYR A 18 15.49 10.46 -8.30
N ASN A 19 14.36 11.14 -8.27
CA ASN A 19 14.31 12.57 -8.60
C ASN A 19 14.94 13.42 -7.47
N LYS A 20 15.14 14.72 -7.73
CA LYS A 20 15.67 15.69 -6.74
C LYS A 20 14.86 15.77 -5.43
N ARG A 21 13.64 15.25 -5.40
CA ARG A 21 12.75 15.18 -4.23
C ARG A 21 12.79 13.81 -3.53
N GLY A 22 13.72 12.93 -3.91
CA GLY A 22 13.87 11.58 -3.32
C GLY A 22 12.78 10.58 -3.73
N LYS A 23 11.97 10.88 -4.74
CA LYS A 23 10.95 9.96 -5.28
C LYS A 23 11.55 9.14 -6.41
N GLY A 24 11.43 7.82 -6.32
CA GLY A 24 11.91 6.92 -7.37
C GLY A 24 11.15 7.11 -8.68
N ILE A 25 11.89 7.13 -9.79
CA ILE A 25 11.40 7.32 -11.15
C ILE A 25 11.83 6.15 -12.05
N GLY A 26 11.14 5.98 -13.17
CA GLY A 26 11.46 4.97 -14.17
C GLY A 26 10.91 3.58 -13.90
N GLN A 27 11.15 2.69 -14.86
CA GLN A 27 10.61 1.32 -14.87
C GLN A 27 11.19 0.46 -13.74
N ALA A 28 12.48 0.62 -13.42
CA ALA A 28 13.14 -0.08 -12.33
C ALA A 28 12.46 0.18 -10.98
N HIS A 29 12.05 1.43 -10.71
CA HIS A 29 11.34 1.77 -9.48
C HIS A 29 9.95 1.11 -9.42
N SER A 30 9.18 1.13 -10.52
CA SER A 30 7.86 0.48 -10.57
C SER A 30 7.94 -1.04 -10.38
N GLU A 31 8.95 -1.68 -10.98
CA GLU A 31 9.22 -3.10 -10.79
C GLU A 31 9.63 -3.41 -9.34
N MET A 32 10.49 -2.57 -8.74
CA MET A 32 10.86 -2.67 -7.32
C MET A 32 9.63 -2.56 -6.42
N GLN A 33 8.74 -1.57 -6.63
CA GLN A 33 7.52 -1.41 -5.84
C GLN A 33 6.55 -2.59 -5.97
N SER A 34 6.53 -3.24 -7.14
CA SER A 34 5.76 -4.46 -7.36
C SER A 34 6.37 -5.65 -6.62
N TYR A 35 7.70 -5.79 -6.67
CA TYR A 35 8.43 -6.82 -5.96
C TYR A 35 8.30 -6.68 -4.43
N ILE A 36 8.45 -5.46 -3.89
CA ILE A 36 8.19 -5.14 -2.48
C ILE A 36 6.79 -5.59 -2.08
N GLY A 37 5.79 -5.34 -2.93
CA GLY A 37 4.42 -5.75 -2.67
C GLY A 37 4.23 -7.27 -2.63
N VAL A 38 4.98 -8.05 -3.42
CA VAL A 38 4.98 -9.52 -3.33
C VAL A 38 5.61 -9.95 -2.00
N LEU A 39 6.77 -9.41 -1.65
CA LEU A 39 7.47 -9.75 -0.41
C LEU A 39 6.66 -9.40 0.84
N ALA A 40 6.04 -8.22 0.85
CA ALA A 40 5.22 -7.76 1.96
C ALA A 40 3.98 -8.64 2.17
N ARG A 41 3.46 -9.27 1.11
CA ARG A 41 2.31 -10.18 1.20
C ARG A 41 2.70 -11.60 1.61
N SER A 42 3.85 -12.08 1.15
CA SER A 42 4.27 -13.47 1.38
C SER A 42 5.02 -13.67 2.69
N ARG A 43 5.83 -12.69 3.14
CA ARG A 43 6.70 -12.84 4.31
C ARG A 43 6.15 -12.23 5.59
N VAL A 44 5.25 -11.26 5.48
CA VAL A 44 4.70 -10.58 6.66
C VAL A 44 3.47 -11.32 7.13
N PRO A 45 3.41 -11.77 8.40
CA PRO A 45 2.24 -12.42 8.94
C PRO A 45 0.99 -11.55 8.83
N LEU A 46 -0.14 -12.16 8.51
CA LEU A 46 -1.46 -11.48 8.42
C LEU A 46 -2.06 -11.16 9.80
N VAL A 47 -1.45 -11.66 10.88
CA VAL A 47 -1.88 -11.45 12.26
C VAL A 47 -2.13 -9.97 12.55
N ASP A 48 -3.09 -9.66 13.42
CA ASP A 48 -3.52 -8.30 13.76
C ASP A 48 -2.51 -7.56 14.66
N LYS A 49 -1.26 -7.49 14.20
CA LYS A 49 -0.17 -6.74 14.80
C LYS A 49 -0.02 -5.38 14.11
N LYS A 50 0.56 -4.42 14.82
CA LYS A 50 1.04 -3.15 14.23
C LYS A 50 2.37 -3.40 13.51
N TRP A 51 2.68 -2.58 12.50
CA TRP A 51 3.96 -2.70 11.77
C TRP A 51 5.18 -2.58 12.70
N SER A 52 5.07 -1.77 13.76
CA SER A 52 6.09 -1.64 14.80
C SER A 52 6.35 -2.95 15.55
N GLN A 53 5.34 -3.79 15.73
CA GLN A 53 5.40 -5.07 16.44
C GLN A 53 5.87 -6.24 15.56
N ILE A 54 6.06 -6.02 14.26
CA ILE A 54 6.66 -7.03 13.38
C ILE A 54 8.14 -7.19 13.73
N PRO A 55 8.63 -8.44 13.89
CA PRO A 55 10.05 -8.72 14.14
C PRO A 55 10.96 -7.99 13.17
N LYS A 56 12.09 -7.51 13.70
CA LYS A 56 13.10 -6.82 12.88
C LYS A 56 13.66 -7.75 11.81
N ASP A 57 13.76 -9.05 12.08
CA ASP A 57 14.28 -10.04 11.14
C ASP A 57 13.46 -10.12 9.85
N ILE A 58 12.13 -10.07 9.94
CA ILE A 58 11.26 -10.09 8.75
C ILE A 58 11.46 -8.81 7.93
N LYS A 59 11.64 -7.67 8.59
CA LYS A 59 11.92 -6.39 7.91
C LYS A 59 13.29 -6.44 7.22
N GLU A 60 14.29 -7.01 7.88
CA GLU A 60 15.63 -7.19 7.33
C GLU A 60 15.61 -8.12 6.11
N GLN A 61 14.89 -9.25 6.17
CA GLN A 61 14.74 -10.16 5.03
C GLN A 61 14.05 -9.52 3.82
N ILE A 62 13.10 -8.60 4.04
CA ILE A 62 12.48 -7.82 2.96
C ILE A 62 13.52 -6.88 2.35
N TRP A 63 14.29 -6.18 3.19
CA TRP A 63 15.35 -5.29 2.74
C TRP A 63 16.43 -6.05 1.95
N GLU A 64 16.99 -7.12 2.49
CA GLU A 64 18.01 -7.95 1.84
C GLU A 64 17.53 -8.50 0.50
N ALA A 65 16.29 -8.98 0.42
CA ALA A 65 15.76 -9.50 -0.84
C ALA A 65 15.61 -8.41 -1.91
N VAL A 66 15.30 -7.17 -1.52
CA VAL A 66 15.21 -6.01 -2.41
C VAL A 66 16.59 -5.54 -2.80
N ASP A 67 17.52 -5.43 -1.85
CA ASP A 67 18.90 -5.08 -2.12
C ASP A 67 19.50 -6.07 -3.11
N LEU A 68 19.42 -7.38 -2.88
CA LEU A 68 19.90 -8.39 -3.83
C LEU A 68 19.29 -8.28 -5.24
N ALA A 69 18.09 -7.72 -5.40
CA ALA A 69 17.39 -7.61 -6.67
C ALA A 69 17.61 -6.27 -7.40
N PHE A 70 17.86 -5.17 -6.68
CA PHE A 70 17.92 -3.81 -7.21
C PHE A 70 19.09 -3.04 -6.61
N VAL A 71 19.67 -2.11 -7.36
CA VAL A 71 20.66 -1.17 -6.79
C VAL A 71 19.88 0.01 -6.21
N VAL A 72 19.82 0.08 -4.88
CA VAL A 72 19.15 1.13 -4.12
C VAL A 72 20.22 2.04 -3.50
N GLY A 73 20.10 3.36 -3.66
CA GLY A 73 21.05 4.32 -3.10
C GLY A 73 21.10 4.32 -1.56
N GLN A 74 22.17 4.89 -1.00
CA GLN A 74 22.33 5.04 0.46
C GLN A 74 21.11 5.74 1.08
N GLY A 75 20.56 5.14 2.15
CA GLY A 75 19.35 5.65 2.82
C GLY A 75 18.02 5.12 2.29
N GLY A 76 18.01 4.34 1.20
CA GLY A 76 16.78 3.78 0.62
C GLY A 76 16.07 2.72 1.49
N LYS A 77 16.74 2.16 2.50
CA LYS A 77 16.18 1.14 3.41
C LYS A 77 14.88 1.59 4.07
N ASN A 78 14.86 2.80 4.63
CA ASN A 78 13.66 3.33 5.29
C ASN A 78 12.50 3.52 4.29
N SER A 79 12.80 3.96 3.07
CA SER A 79 11.80 4.11 2.01
C SER A 79 11.22 2.75 1.58
N VAL A 80 12.07 1.74 1.40
CA VAL A 80 11.66 0.37 1.06
C VAL A 80 10.77 -0.22 2.16
N LEU A 81 11.19 -0.10 3.43
CA LEU A 81 10.41 -0.60 4.57
C LEU A 81 9.09 0.16 4.74
N ALA A 82 9.07 1.47 4.52
CA ALA A 82 7.84 2.27 4.54
C ALA A 82 6.88 1.85 3.41
N SER A 83 7.40 1.62 2.20
CA SER A 83 6.64 1.06 1.08
C SER A 83 6.08 -0.32 1.42
N ALA A 84 6.88 -1.21 2.00
CA ALA A 84 6.43 -2.54 2.42
C ALA A 84 5.32 -2.44 3.47
N ALA A 85 5.48 -1.57 4.47
CA ALA A 85 4.48 -1.32 5.49
C ALA A 85 3.15 -0.85 4.90
N LYS A 86 3.21 0.08 3.94
CA LYS A 86 2.03 0.59 3.23
C LYS A 86 1.34 -0.52 2.45
N LYS A 87 2.08 -1.26 1.62
CA LYS A 87 1.54 -2.36 0.81
C LYS A 87 0.92 -3.47 1.68
N TRP A 88 1.52 -3.78 2.83
CA TRP A 88 0.96 -4.74 3.78
C TRP A 88 -0.35 -4.24 4.42
N LYS A 89 -0.41 -2.97 4.83
CA LYS A 89 -1.66 -2.37 5.33
C LYS A 89 -2.76 -2.35 4.26
N ASP A 90 -2.41 -1.96 3.04
CA ASP A 90 -3.33 -1.94 1.90
C ASP A 90 -3.86 -3.35 1.61
N PHE A 91 -3.00 -4.37 1.66
CA PHE A 91 -3.39 -5.77 1.50
C PHE A 91 -4.40 -6.22 2.55
N LYS A 92 -4.17 -5.92 3.84
CA LYS A 92 -5.13 -6.20 4.92
C LYS A 92 -6.47 -5.52 4.67
N SER A 93 -6.45 -4.26 4.21
CA SER A 93 -7.64 -3.49 3.88
C SER A 93 -8.42 -4.13 2.71
N THR A 94 -7.73 -4.53 1.63
CA THR A 94 -8.33 -5.23 0.51
C THR A 94 -8.98 -6.54 0.94
N LEU A 95 -8.29 -7.34 1.78
CA LEU A 95 -8.84 -8.59 2.30
C LEU A 95 -10.12 -8.35 3.09
N THR A 96 -10.10 -7.39 4.02
CA THR A 96 -11.29 -7.03 4.80
C THR A 96 -12.44 -6.55 3.91
N ARG A 97 -12.17 -5.66 2.95
CA ARG A 97 -13.22 -5.06 2.10
C ARG A 97 -13.86 -6.05 1.14
N HIS A 98 -13.08 -6.94 0.54
CA HIS A 98 -13.57 -7.82 -0.53
C HIS A 98 -13.97 -9.20 -0.05
N TYR A 99 -13.37 -9.70 1.02
CA TYR A 99 -13.53 -11.09 1.45
C TYR A 99 -14.13 -11.23 2.85
N ILE A 100 -14.17 -10.17 3.67
CA ILE A 100 -14.76 -10.23 5.02
C ILE A 100 -16.09 -9.49 5.05
N LEU A 101 -16.10 -8.18 4.79
CA LEU A 101 -17.31 -7.34 4.90
C LEU A 101 -18.51 -7.87 4.09
N PRO A 102 -18.35 -8.35 2.83
CA PRO A 102 -19.48 -8.85 2.05
C PRO A 102 -20.05 -10.18 2.54
N TYR A 103 -19.29 -10.94 3.32
CA TYR A 103 -19.63 -12.29 3.78
C TYR A 103 -19.76 -12.38 5.31
N THR A 104 -19.95 -11.25 5.98
CA THR A 104 -20.13 -11.16 7.45
C THR A 104 -21.26 -12.06 7.96
N ASN A 105 -22.28 -12.30 7.15
CA ASN A 105 -23.41 -13.19 7.47
C ASN A 105 -23.15 -14.67 7.07
N ASP A 106 -22.26 -14.92 6.11
CA ASP A 106 -21.97 -16.26 5.55
C ASP A 106 -20.66 -16.82 6.14
N LYS A 107 -20.70 -17.31 7.38
CA LYS A 107 -19.52 -17.86 8.07
C LYS A 107 -18.85 -19.02 7.32
N GLU A 108 -19.61 -19.79 6.53
CA GLU A 108 -19.07 -20.90 5.72
C GLU A 108 -18.10 -20.41 4.65
N LYS A 109 -18.38 -19.27 4.00
CA LYS A 109 -17.51 -18.67 2.99
C LYS A 109 -16.27 -18.00 3.60
N LEU A 110 -16.33 -17.68 4.89
CA LEU A 110 -15.19 -17.14 5.65
C LEU A 110 -14.28 -18.24 6.22
N SER A 111 -14.71 -19.51 6.23
CA SER A 111 -13.96 -20.63 6.80
C SER A 111 -12.70 -20.98 6.01
N GLN A 112 -12.64 -20.61 4.73
CA GLN A 112 -11.48 -20.84 3.88
C GLN A 112 -10.84 -19.53 3.43
N PRO A 113 -9.50 -19.44 3.43
CA PRO A 113 -8.81 -18.30 2.83
C PRO A 113 -9.09 -18.26 1.32
N PRO A 114 -9.08 -17.07 0.69
CA PRO A 114 -9.29 -16.96 -0.75
C PRO A 114 -8.27 -17.79 -1.54
N GLU A 115 -8.73 -18.60 -2.51
CA GLU A 115 -7.85 -19.46 -3.34
C GLU A 115 -6.74 -18.68 -4.06
N THR A 116 -6.97 -17.40 -4.34
CA THR A 116 -6.01 -16.47 -4.93
C THR A 116 -4.74 -16.31 -4.07
N TYR A 117 -4.81 -16.56 -2.76
CA TYR A 117 -3.74 -16.35 -1.81
C TYR A 117 -3.37 -17.63 -1.05
N LYS A 118 -2.93 -18.66 -1.79
CA LYS A 118 -2.51 -19.97 -1.27
C LYS A 118 -1.40 -19.95 -0.21
N PHE A 119 -0.69 -18.84 -0.07
CA PHE A 119 0.36 -18.64 0.95
C PHE A 119 -0.20 -18.21 2.32
N ILE A 120 -1.51 -17.98 2.44
CA ILE A 120 -2.16 -17.68 3.71
C ILE A 120 -2.58 -19.00 4.35
N GLU A 121 -1.97 -19.33 5.49
CA GLU A 121 -2.38 -20.47 6.29
C GLU A 121 -3.77 -20.25 6.91
N LYS A 122 -4.58 -21.31 6.96
CA LYS A 122 -5.95 -21.26 7.50
C LYS A 122 -5.99 -20.72 8.93
N ALA A 123 -5.09 -21.16 9.80
CA ALA A 123 -5.02 -20.69 11.18
C ALA A 123 -4.80 -19.17 11.28
N GLN A 124 -3.96 -18.62 10.39
CA GLN A 124 -3.70 -17.18 10.32
C GLN A 124 -4.90 -16.41 9.77
N TRP A 125 -5.61 -17.00 8.81
CA TRP A 125 -6.85 -16.44 8.26
C TRP A 125 -7.97 -16.40 9.30
N ASP A 126 -8.20 -17.50 10.01
CA ASP A 126 -9.25 -17.61 11.03
C ASP A 126 -9.03 -16.57 12.15
N ALA A 127 -7.79 -16.43 12.63
CA ALA A 127 -7.43 -15.40 13.62
C ALA A 127 -7.66 -13.97 13.10
N PHE A 128 -7.41 -13.73 11.81
CA PHE A 128 -7.63 -12.42 11.18
C PHE A 128 -9.12 -12.12 11.00
N VAL A 129 -9.92 -13.10 10.59
CA VAL A 129 -11.38 -12.94 10.48
C VAL A 129 -11.99 -12.67 11.86
N ALA A 130 -11.58 -13.42 12.89
CA ALA A 130 -12.03 -13.21 14.26
C ALA A 130 -11.72 -11.79 14.76
N SER A 131 -10.53 -11.25 14.46
CA SER A 131 -10.15 -9.90 14.87
C SER A 131 -10.96 -8.83 14.11
N ARG A 132 -11.28 -9.06 12.83
CA ARG A 132 -12.03 -8.13 11.99
C ARG A 132 -13.53 -8.12 12.23
N LEU A 133 -14.09 -9.20 12.76
CA LEU A 133 -15.48 -9.29 13.22
C LEU A 133 -15.68 -8.73 14.64
N SER A 134 -14.61 -8.27 15.30
CA SER A 134 -14.72 -7.63 16.61
C SER A 134 -15.40 -6.25 16.51
N LYS A 135 -16.21 -5.91 17.52
CA LYS A 135 -16.90 -4.61 17.61
C LYS A 135 -15.94 -3.42 17.62
N ASP A 136 -14.75 -3.60 18.17
CA ASP A 136 -13.70 -2.58 18.19
C ASP A 136 -13.22 -2.23 16.78
N PHE A 137 -13.11 -3.23 15.90
CA PHE A 137 -12.72 -3.00 14.52
C PHE A 137 -13.82 -2.29 13.72
N GLU A 138 -15.09 -2.64 13.94
CA GLU A 138 -16.23 -2.01 13.28
C GLU A 138 -16.33 -0.51 13.59
N SER A 139 -16.14 -0.14 14.86
CA SER A 139 -16.10 1.25 15.30
C SER A 139 -14.96 2.04 14.65
N VAL A 140 -13.74 1.51 14.69
CA VAL A 140 -12.56 2.15 14.06
C VAL A 140 -12.75 2.25 12.54
N HIS A 141 -13.33 1.23 11.90
CA HIS A 141 -13.60 1.23 10.48
C HIS A 141 -14.60 2.34 10.09
N SER A 142 -15.69 2.48 10.85
CA SER A 142 -16.71 3.53 10.66
C SER A 142 -16.11 4.92 10.82
N GLN A 143 -15.31 5.16 11.86
CA GLN A 143 -14.61 6.44 12.05
C GLN A 143 -13.69 6.78 10.86
N HIS A 144 -12.91 5.83 10.38
CA HIS A 144 -12.06 6.05 9.21
C HIS A 144 -12.87 6.26 7.91
N ALA A 145 -14.05 5.63 7.77
CA ALA A 145 -14.95 5.90 6.65
C ALA A 145 -15.47 7.35 6.70
N GLN A 146 -15.93 7.81 7.86
CA GLN A 146 -16.38 9.20 8.07
C GLN A 146 -15.27 10.23 7.82
N ILE A 147 -14.03 9.95 8.25
CA ILE A 147 -12.89 10.83 7.98
C ILE A 147 -12.63 10.92 6.47
N ARG A 148 -12.68 9.79 5.75
CA ARG A 148 -12.48 9.78 4.29
C ARG A 148 -13.56 10.57 3.57
N GLU A 149 -14.82 10.40 3.94
CA GLU A 149 -15.94 11.16 3.39
C GLU A 149 -15.76 12.67 3.61
N LYS A 150 -15.35 13.08 4.82
CA LYS A 150 -15.04 14.49 5.11
C LYS A 150 -13.87 15.03 4.29
N LEU A 151 -12.81 14.25 4.10
CA LEU A 151 -11.65 14.64 3.29
C LEU A 151 -11.98 14.70 1.80
N GLU A 152 -12.81 13.79 1.32
CA GLU A 152 -13.28 13.78 -0.06
C GLU A 152 -14.16 15.01 -0.32
N TYR A 153 -15.11 15.29 0.58
CA TYR A 153 -15.93 16.49 0.57
C TYR A 153 -15.08 17.78 0.55
N THR A 154 -14.11 17.93 1.45
CA THR A 154 -13.24 19.13 1.46
C THR A 154 -12.41 19.24 0.18
N SER A 155 -11.89 18.13 -0.35
CA SER A 155 -11.10 18.14 -1.60
C SER A 155 -11.94 18.52 -2.83
N ILE A 156 -13.20 18.06 -2.90
CA ILE A 156 -14.14 18.39 -3.96
C ILE A 156 -14.55 19.87 -3.87
N VAL A 157 -14.90 20.34 -2.66
CA VAL A 157 -15.26 21.74 -2.42
C VAL A 157 -14.10 22.67 -2.75
N SER A 158 -12.87 22.34 -2.34
CA SER A 158 -11.69 23.17 -2.63
C SER A 158 -11.39 23.26 -4.13
N LYS A 159 -11.56 22.15 -4.88
CA LYS A 159 -11.47 22.16 -6.35
C LYS A 159 -12.57 23.03 -6.96
N ARG A 160 -13.80 22.97 -6.45
CA ARG A 160 -14.94 23.76 -6.95
C ARG A 160 -14.79 25.26 -6.68
N ILE A 161 -14.27 25.66 -5.52
CA ILE A 161 -13.97 27.06 -5.20
C ILE A 161 -12.86 27.61 -6.10
N CYS A 162 -11.80 26.82 -6.33
CA CYS A 162 -10.72 27.22 -7.25
C CYS A 162 -11.21 27.42 -8.69
N TRP A 163 -12.22 26.66 -9.12
CA TRP A 163 -12.87 26.85 -10.43
C TRP A 163 -13.71 28.13 -10.49
N ILE A 164 -14.42 28.48 -9.41
CA ILE A 164 -15.26 29.69 -9.36
C ILE A 164 -14.39 30.96 -9.26
N GLY A 165 -13.28 30.92 -8.52
CA GLY A 165 -12.34 32.04 -8.39
C GLY A 165 -11.51 32.34 -9.65
N GLY A 166 -11.51 31.45 -10.65
CA GLY A 166 -10.80 31.65 -11.92
C GLY A 166 -11.58 32.39 -13.01
N SER A 167 -12.85 32.75 -12.77
CA SER A 167 -13.71 33.42 -13.77
C SER A 167 -13.93 34.92 -13.52
N ILE A 168 -13.32 35.52 -12.50
CA ILE A 168 -13.45 36.96 -12.21
C ILE A 168 -12.06 37.58 -12.09
N GLY A 169 -11.45 37.94 -13.21
CA GLY A 169 -10.12 38.58 -13.21
C GLY A 169 -9.54 38.78 -14.60
N GLY A 170 -10.16 39.65 -15.40
CA GLY A 170 -9.66 39.96 -16.73
C GLY A 170 -10.36 41.15 -17.39
N ASN A 171 -10.29 42.34 -16.76
CA ASN A 171 -10.43 43.61 -17.48
C ASN A 171 -9.74 44.71 -16.68
N HIS A 172 -8.44 44.93 -16.94
CA HIS A 172 -7.80 46.20 -16.64
C HIS A 172 -6.94 46.60 -17.84
N ALA A 173 -7.48 47.58 -18.56
CA ALA A 173 -6.80 48.35 -19.59
C ALA A 173 -5.55 49.01 -19.00
N TRP A 174 -4.45 48.94 -19.74
CA TRP A 174 -3.34 49.88 -19.61
C TRP A 174 -3.07 50.47 -20.99
N GLY A 175 -3.60 51.68 -21.19
CA GLY A 175 -3.18 52.56 -22.28
C GLY A 175 -1.74 52.99 -22.05
N ARG A 176 -0.93 52.96 -23.11
CA ARG A 176 0.36 53.64 -23.19
C ARG A 176 0.25 54.73 -24.24
N ASN A 177 0.49 55.96 -23.80
CA ASN A 177 0.89 57.09 -24.62
C ASN A 177 2.35 56.91 -25.04
#